data_AF-A0A661SKZ1-F1
#
_entry.id   AF-A0A661SKZ1-F1
#
_cell.length_a   1.000
_cell.length_b   1.000
_cell.length_c   1.000
_cell.angle_alpha   90.00
_cell.angle_beta   90.00
_cell.angle_gamma   90.00
#
_symmetry.space_group_name_H-M   'P 1'
#
loop_
_entity.id
_entity.type
_entity.pdbx_description
1 polymer ?
#
loop_
_entity_poly.entity_id
_entity_poly.type
_entity_poly.pdbx_seq_one_letter_code
_entity_poly.pdbx_strand_id
1 'polypeptide(L)' 'MIKDPVCEVYFPKRDGVHLSVDGQDVYFCSEECRDKFMESRFKD' A
#
# COMPACT_ATOMS: atom_id res chain seq x y z
N MET A 1 -11.43 3.74 8.85
CA MET A 1 -10.80 2.60 8.14
C MET A 1 -10.50 3.06 6.72
N ILE A 2 -9.41 2.57 6.12
CA ILE A 2 -9.01 2.85 4.73
C ILE A 2 -8.89 1.53 3.97
N LYS A 3 -8.93 1.58 2.64
CA LYS A 3 -8.90 0.38 1.78
C LYS A 3 -7.49 0.16 1.23
N ASP A 4 -6.99 -1.06 1.34
CA ASP A 4 -5.73 -1.47 0.73
C ASP A 4 -5.89 -1.51 -0.81
N PRO A 5 -5.01 -0.86 -1.59
CA PRO A 5 -5.16 -0.80 -3.06
C PRO A 5 -4.79 -2.11 -3.77
N VAL A 6 -4.19 -3.08 -3.08
CA VAL A 6 -3.75 -4.37 -3.63
C VAL A 6 -4.74 -5.47 -3.32
N CYS A 7 -5.12 -5.66 -2.05
CA CYS A 7 -6.01 -6.75 -1.63
C CYS A 7 -7.43 -6.30 -1.29
N GLU A 8 -7.72 -5.00 -1.35
CA GLU A 8 -9.06 -4.42 -1.17
C GLU A 8 -9.67 -4.55 0.25
N VAL A 9 -8.90 -5.01 1.23
CA VAL A 9 -9.30 -5.08 2.64
C VAL A 9 -9.38 -3.69 3.27
N TYR A 10 -10.34 -3.51 4.18
CA TYR A 10 -10.41 -2.33 5.04
C TYR A 10 -9.62 -2.54 6.34
N PHE A 11 -8.76 -1.58 6.68
CA PHE A 11 -7.95 -1.64 7.90
C PHE A 11 -7.85 -0.25 8.58
N PRO A 12 -7.50 -0.18 9.88
CA PRO A 12 -7.22 1.10 10.54
C PRO A 12 -5.92 1.69 10.01
N LYS A 13 -5.93 2.96 9.57
CA LYS A 13 -4.76 3.65 9.00
C LYS A 13 -3.51 3.59 9.91
N ARG A 14 -3.71 3.65 11.23
CA ARG A 14 -2.63 3.59 12.24
C ARG A 14 -1.85 2.26 12.24
N ASP A 15 -2.46 1.19 11.73
CA ASP A 15 -1.87 -0.15 11.65
C ASP A 15 -1.28 -0.40 10.25
N GLY A 16 -1.33 0.62 9.37
CA GLY A 16 -0.91 0.52 7.98
C GLY A 16 0.58 0.68 7.76
N VAL A 17 1.10 -0.04 6.77
CA VAL A 17 2.44 0.17 6.21
C VAL A 17 2.37 1.36 5.25
N HIS A 18 3.21 2.37 5.45
CA HIS A 18 3.23 3.60 4.66
C HIS A 18 4.29 3.54 3.55
N LEU A 19 3.96 4.09 2.38
CA LEU A 19 4.86 4.31 1.26
C LEU A 19 4.61 5.71 0.68
N SER A 20 5.67 6.50 0.52
CA SER A 20 5.64 7.74 -0.26
C SER A 20 6.14 7.45 -1.67
N VAL A 21 5.28 7.62 -2.67
CA VAL A 21 5.59 7.39 -4.10
C VAL A 21 4.95 8.49 -4.95
N ASP A 22 5.70 9.07 -5.89
CA ASP A 22 5.25 10.19 -6.75
C ASP A 22 4.64 11.38 -5.99
N GLY A 23 5.14 11.66 -4.78
CA GLY A 23 4.60 12.72 -3.92
C GLY A 23 3.24 12.39 -3.30
N GLN A 24 2.79 11.14 -3.36
CA GLN A 24 1.56 10.64 -2.73
C GLN A 24 1.87 9.64 -1.63
N ASP A 25 1.14 9.76 -0.53
CA ASP A 25 1.18 8.78 0.56
C ASP A 25 0.17 7.65 0.30
N VAL A 26 0.69 6.43 0.15
CA VAL A 26 -0.09 5.20 0.01
C VAL A 26 0.08 4.36 1.28
N TYR A 27 -0.99 3.68 1.68
CA TYR A 27 -1.02 2.85 2.89
C TYR A 27 -1.50 1.44 2.55
N PHE A 28 -0.90 0.44 3.19
CA PHE A 28 -1.16 -0.98 2.95
C PHE A 28 -1.46 -1.72 4.24
N CYS A 29 -2.26 -2.78 4.17
CA CYS A 29 -2.58 -3.61 5.31
C CYS A 29 -1.41 -4.51 5.75
N SER A 30 -0.41 -4.71 4.90
CA SER A 30 0.80 -5.51 5.17
C SER A 30 1.98 -5.10 4.29
N GLU A 31 3.19 -5.48 4.68
CA GLU A 31 4.40 -5.28 3.86
C GLU A 31 4.31 -6.02 2.52
N GLU A 32 3.70 -7.21 2.49
CA GLU A 32 3.48 -7.97 1.26
C GLU A 32 2.65 -7.19 0.24
N CYS A 33 1.62 -6.46 0.67
CA CYS A 33 0.82 -5.63 -0.23
C CYS A 33 1.62 -4.42 -0.75
N ARG A 34 2.42 -3.78 0.11
CA ARG A 34 3.35 -2.71 -0.33
C ARG A 34 4.32 -3.24 -1.39
N ASP A 35 4.91 -4.40 -1.16
CA ASP A 35 5.95 -4.95 -2.04
C ASP A 35 5.37 -5.36 -3.39
N LYS A 36 4.20 -6.03 -3.42
CA LYS A 36 3.46 -6.29 -4.67
C LYS A 36 3.11 -5.02 -5.43
N PHE A 37 2.72 -3.96 -4.72
CA PHE A 37 2.45 -2.67 -5.33
C PHE A 37 3.71 -2.10 -6.01
N MET A 38 4.87 -2.13 -5.33
CA MET A 38 6.14 -1.70 -5.90
C MET A 38 6.56 -2.55 -7.10
N GLU A 39 6.47 -3.88 -7.02
CA GLU A 39 6.78 -4.78 -8.14
C GLU A 39 5.94 -4.48 -9.38
N SER A 40 4.66 -4.13 -9.21
CA SER A 40 3.79 -3.75 -10.33
C SER A 40 4.10 -2.37 -10.92
N ARG A 41 4.63 -1.45 -10.09
CA ARG A 41 4.92 -0.05 -10.48
C ARG A 41 6.29 0.14 -11.12
N PHE A 42 7.27 -0.69 -10.79
CA PHE A 42 8.67 -0.55 -11.22
C PHE A 42 9.13 -1.66 -12.18
N LYS A 43 8.18 -2.29 -12.89
CA LYS A 43 8.47 -3.28 -13.93
C LYS A 43 8.71 -2.57 -15.26
N ASP A 44 9.89 -1.97 -15.39
CA ASP A 44 10.50 -1.56 -16.67
C ASP A 44 11.46 -2.66 -17.18
#